data_AF-A0AA93HM71-F1
#
_entry.id   AF-A0AA93HM71-F1
#
_cell.length_a   1.000
_cell.length_b   1.000
_cell.length_c   1.000
_cell.angle_alpha   90.00
_cell.angle_beta   90.00
_cell.angle_gamma   90.00
#
_symmetry.space_group_name_H-M   'P 1'
#
loop_
_entity.id
_entity.type
_entity.pdbx_description
1 polymer ?
#
loop_
_entity_poly.entity_id
_entity_poly.type
_entity_poly.pdbx_seq_one_letter_code
_entity_poly.pdbx_strand_id
1 'polypeptide(L)' 'MAQPTDPITDELERVADELDLLIARRRLGPRTPAQHHDDEETAQIMAGRLVAPFRGSARPVAEPIYHRDNKAAW' A
#
# COMPACT_ATOMS: atom_id res chain seq x y z
N MET A 1 15.36 30.13 -5.75
CA MET A 1 14.19 29.77 -6.57
C MET A 1 13.47 28.65 -5.85
N ALA A 2 12.19 28.78 -5.54
CA ALA A 2 11.44 27.69 -4.88
C ALA A 2 11.16 26.60 -5.92
N GLN A 3 11.60 25.37 -5.64
CA GLN A 3 11.30 24.22 -6.48
C GLN A 3 9.79 23.94 -6.40
N PRO A 4 9.08 23.74 -7.53
CA PRO A 4 7.67 23.39 -7.47
C PRO A 4 7.52 22.08 -6.67
N THR A 5 6.79 22.16 -5.56
CA THR A 5 6.43 21.01 -4.73
C THR A 5 5.32 20.23 -5.43
N ASP A 6 5.61 18.97 -5.75
CA ASP A 6 4.62 18.02 -6.27
C ASP A 6 4.09 17.17 -5.11
N PRO A 7 2.80 17.29 -4.74
CA PRO A 7 2.22 16.53 -3.62
C PRO A 7 2.36 15.01 -3.75
N ILE A 8 2.45 14.49 -4.99
CA ILE A 8 2.69 13.06 -5.22
C ILE A 8 4.11 12.71 -4.80
N THR A 9 5.09 13.47 -5.27
CA THR A 9 6.49 13.31 -4.89
C THR A 9 6.68 13.41 -3.37
N ASP A 10 6.07 14.41 -2.70
CA ASP A 10 6.13 14.54 -1.24
C ASP A 10 5.58 13.30 -0.52
N GLU A 11 4.51 12.68 -1.05
CA GLU A 11 3.93 11.47 -0.46
C GLU A 11 4.79 10.23 -0.70
N LEU A 12 5.42 10.12 -1.87
CA LEU A 12 6.38 9.05 -2.17
C LEU A 12 7.59 9.12 -1.24
N GLU A 13 8.12 10.31 -0.97
CA GLU A 13 9.22 10.53 -0.02
C GLU A 13 8.83 10.11 1.40
N ARG A 14 7.63 10.49 1.87
CA ARG A 14 7.13 10.04 3.19
C ARG A 14 7.03 8.52 3.28
N VAL A 15 6.51 7.85 2.25
CA VAL A 15 6.41 6.38 2.27
C VAL A 15 7.80 5.73 2.21
N ALA A 16 8.77 6.33 1.51
CA ALA A 16 10.14 5.84 1.50
C ALA A 16 10.77 5.87 2.91
N ASP A 17 10.61 6.98 3.64
CA ASP A 17 11.10 7.09 5.02
C ASP A 17 10.45 6.05 5.95
N GLU A 18 9.14 5.84 5.83
CA GLU A 18 8.41 4.83 6.62
C GLU A 18 8.86 3.39 6.29
N LEU A 19 9.14 3.11 5.02
CA LEU A 19 9.66 1.83 4.57
C LEU A 19 11.04 1.57 5.17
N ASP A 20 11.92 2.56 5.17
CA ASP A 20 13.25 2.44 5.78
C ASP A 20 13.15 2.14 7.28
N LEU A 21 12.21 2.78 8.00
CA LEU A 21 11.94 2.48 9.40
C LEU A 21 11.40 1.06 9.61
N LEU A 22 10.53 0.55 8.73
CA LEU A 22 10.05 -0.83 8.79
C LEU A 22 11.20 -1.83 8.56
N ILE A 23 12.06 -1.57 7.58
CA ILE A 23 13.26 -2.38 7.30
C ILE A 23 14.20 -2.37 8.50
N ALA A 24 14.50 -1.18 9.06
CA ALA A 24 15.34 -1.05 10.24
C ALA A 24 14.77 -1.84 11.42
N ARG A 25 13.46 -1.73 11.68
CA ARG A 25 12.78 -2.52 12.71
C ARG A 25 12.95 -4.01 12.46
N ARG A 26 12.71 -4.49 11.24
CA ARG A 26 12.86 -5.92 10.86
C ARG A 26 14.28 -6.45 11.07
N ARG A 27 15.31 -5.61 10.88
CA ARG A 27 16.71 -5.98 11.10
C ARG A 27 17.08 -6.19 12.58
N LEU A 28 16.31 -5.67 13.53
CA LEU A 28 16.60 -5.80 14.97
C LEU A 28 16.42 -7.22 15.53
N GLY A 29 15.96 -8.18 14.72
CA GLY A 29 15.86 -9.59 15.09
C GLY A 29 14.43 -10.13 15.08
N PRO A 30 14.24 -11.35 15.63
CA PRO A 30 12.98 -12.10 15.53
C PRO A 30 11.77 -11.30 16.02
N ARG A 31 10.64 -11.51 15.38
CA ARG A 31 9.36 -10.86 15.74
C ARG A 31 8.43 -11.86 16.40
N THR A 32 7.62 -11.36 17.32
CA THR A 32 6.45 -12.12 17.78
C THR A 32 5.39 -12.17 16.67
N PRO A 33 4.45 -13.13 16.71
CA PRO A 33 3.32 -13.15 15.77
C PRO A 33 2.51 -11.85 15.74
N ALA A 34 2.31 -11.21 16.89
CA ALA A 34 1.63 -9.91 16.98
C ALA A 34 2.40 -8.82 16.22
N GLN A 35 3.72 -8.73 16.43
CA GLN A 35 4.56 -7.77 15.70
C GLN A 35 4.59 -8.03 14.19
N HIS A 36 4.50 -9.30 13.77
CA HIS A 36 4.36 -9.64 12.35
C HIS A 36 3.07 -9.10 11.76
N HIS A 37 1.96 -9.21 12.48
CA HIS A 37 0.67 -8.68 12.07
C HIS A 37 0.69 -7.15 11.98
N ASP A 38 1.25 -6.47 12.97
CA ASP A 38 1.39 -5.01 12.98
C ASP A 38 2.27 -4.52 11.81
N ASP A 39 3.36 -5.24 11.51
CA ASP A 39 4.24 -4.95 10.38
C ASP A 39 3.50 -5.14 9.03
N GLU A 40 2.63 -6.15 8.94
CA GLU A 40 1.79 -6.40 7.75
C GLU A 40 0.75 -5.29 7.56
N GLU A 41 0.01 -4.92 8.61
CA GLU A 41 -0.96 -3.84 8.58
C GLU A 41 -0.30 -2.52 8.14
N THR A 42 0.88 -2.23 8.70
CA THR A 42 1.70 -1.07 8.30
C THR A 42 2.05 -1.12 6.80
N ALA A 43 2.46 -2.28 6.29
CA ALA A 43 2.78 -2.45 4.87
C ALA A 43 1.56 -2.26 3.95
N GLN A 44 0.38 -2.75 4.36
CA GLN A 44 -0.87 -2.57 3.60
C GLN A 44 -1.28 -1.09 3.54
N ILE A 45 -1.14 -0.36 4.65
CA ILE A 45 -1.40 1.09 4.70
C ILE A 45 -0.46 1.85 3.74
N MET A 46 0.84 1.55 3.78
CA MET A 46 1.82 2.15 2.86
C MET A 46 1.49 1.85 1.39
N ALA A 47 1.10 0.62 1.07
CA ALA A 47 0.69 0.25 -0.28
C ALA A 47 -0.56 1.05 -0.73
N GLY A 48 -1.52 1.26 0.17
CA GLY A 48 -2.68 2.10 -0.09
C GLY A 48 -2.29 3.54 -0.44
N ARG A 49 -1.37 4.12 0.35
CA ARG A 49 -0.86 5.48 0.15
C ARG A 49 -0.03 5.62 -1.12
N LEU A 50 0.81 4.64 -1.45
CA LEU A 50 1.57 4.61 -2.71
C LEU A 50 0.67 4.67 -3.93
N VAL A 51 -0.44 3.94 -3.91
CA VAL A 51 -1.27 3.77 -5.10
C VAL A 51 -2.38 4.83 -5.19
N ALA A 52 -2.81 5.42 -4.07
CA ALA A 52 -3.90 6.39 -4.04
C ALA A 52 -3.71 7.60 -4.98
N PRO A 53 -2.54 8.26 -5.06
CA PRO A 53 -2.33 9.41 -5.94
C PRO A 53 -2.48 9.08 -7.43
N PHE A 54 -2.21 7.84 -7.82
CA PHE A 54 -2.27 7.40 -9.22
C PHE A 54 -3.65 6.88 -9.66
N ARG A 55 -4.52 6.52 -8.71
CA ARG A 55 -5.86 5.97 -9.02
C ARG A 55 -6.89 7.05 -9.40
N GLY A 56 -6.63 8.32 -9.08
CA GLY A 56 -7.63 9.38 -9.22
C GLY A 56 -8.91 9.06 -8.41
N SER A 57 -10.04 9.66 -8.78
CA SER A 57 -11.36 9.38 -8.17
C SER A 57 -12.01 8.08 -8.64
N ALA A 58 -11.35 7.32 -9.53
CA ALA A 58 -11.87 6.05 -10.03
C ALA A 58 -11.55 4.94 -9.02
N ARG A 59 -12.59 4.45 -8.33
CA ARG A 59 -12.52 3.16 -7.65
C ARG A 59 -12.25 2.11 -8.73
N PRO A 60 -11.21 1.27 -8.64
CA PRO A 60 -11.10 0.10 -9.51
C PRO A 60 -12.29 -0.81 -9.18
N VAL A 61 -13.34 -0.74 -9.99
CA VAL A 61 -14.42 -1.71 -9.97
C VAL A 61 -13.89 -2.87 -10.78
N ALA A 62 -13.51 -3.96 -10.11
CA ALA A 62 -13.43 -5.23 -10.81
C ALA A 62 -14.85 -5.51 -11.30
N GLU A 63 -15.08 -5.41 -12.62
CA GLU A 63 -16.35 -5.87 -13.18
C GLU A 63 -16.51 -7.34 -12.79
N PRO A 64 -17.70 -7.76 -12.29
CA PRO A 64 -17.93 -9.17 -11.99
C PRO A 64 -17.63 -9.98 -13.24
N ILE A 65 -16.83 -11.04 -13.10
CA ILE A 65 -16.61 -11.99 -14.20
C ILE A 65 -17.93 -12.74 -14.41
N TYR A 66 -18.78 -12.24 -15.29
CA TYR A 66 -19.96 -12.98 -15.74
C TYR A 66 -19.49 -14.09 -16.67
N HIS A 67 -19.31 -15.29 -16.13
CA HIS A 67 -19.21 -16.50 -16.94
C HIS A 67 -20.59 -16.82 -17.52
N ARG A 68 -20.69 -16.84 -18.84
CA ARG A 68 -21.85 -17.35 -19.58
C ARG A 68 -21.90 -18.88 -19.47
N ASP A 69 -22.15 -19.40 -18.28
CA ASP A 69 -22.85 -20.67 -18.06
C ASP A 69 -23.15 -20.84 -16.57
N ASN A 70 -24.41 -21.12 -16.25
CA ASN A 70 -25.02 -21.12 -14.91
C ASN A 70 -24.40 -22.11 -13.89
N LYS A 71 -23.14 -21.94 -13.48
CA LYS A 71 -22.60 -22.52 -12.25
C LYS A 71 -21.57 -21.58 -11.63
N ALA A 72 -21.98 -20.85 -10.60
CA ALA A 72 -21.04 -20.15 -9.73
C ALA A 72 -20.27 -21.18 -8.90
N ALA A 73 -18.95 -21.13 -8.97
CA ALA A 73 -18.09 -21.55 -7.88
C ALA A 73 -17.40 -20.30 -7.36
N TRP A 74 -17.74 -19.96 -6.11
CA TRP A 74 -17.29 -18.85 -5.28
C TRP A 74 -17.93 -17.48 -5.57
#